data_AF-A0A661MDR5-F1
#
_entry.id   AF-A0A661MDR5-F1
#
_cell.length_a   1.000
_cell.length_b   1.000
_cell.length_c   1.000
_cell.angle_alpha   90.00
_cell.angle_beta   90.00
_cell.angle_gamma   90.00
#
_symmetry.space_group_name_H-M   'P 1'
#
loop_
_entity.id
_entity.type
_entity.pdbx_description
1 polymer ?
#
loop_
_entity_poly.entity_id
_entity_poly.type
_entity_poly.pdbx_seq_one_letter_code
_entity_poly.pdbx_strand_id
1 'polypeptide(L)'
;MPRRGDLVVFPFLENTGGSPMDVKIVTCPQCGHVNPATEKCVRCGTDLTSVSQNLVSTTRLQTSTLDSEEGVGPTQISRCPKCGMEDPGEEKCPRCGIIFAKYFEIQAREMREAQERAEAARRQKLERDRQEAILKVREAQARLDEVSGLVQEQEKALAEQEALKEAMEKEIADLRALKEKEARELEELKASREREEQKALQENGRKIQEVREQLKGLEERLQEAQKTLQEVEEKRADEQEALETIRKSREEDERLQAMKRDELEAEHRGILERIREDQEKLENTRARLEEEEALWSKKQEEWKKKEEEALRSIEAQERQLDEALEKVKEQEERLAALKASIEEAEQAEAARKAREEEKRKRLFADREEILRAIEPRPSLKEQLKKYEGRTMGINAADPETVEEVLMLQVGEDHFIVWNAREKLAYNFPVENIQTLIEGPGEHQPEHSESGPTYEAVLKIFHARR
;
A
#
# COMPACT_ATOMS: atom_id res chain seq x y z
N MET A 1 -37.85 -68.73 -45.67
CA MET A 1 -38.01 -69.77 -46.72
C MET A 1 -38.64 -70.98 -46.06
N PRO A 2 -39.98 -71.07 -46.11
CA PRO A 2 -40.63 -72.15 -46.84
C PRO A 2 -41.72 -71.64 -47.80
N ARG A 3 -42.25 -72.58 -48.58
CA ARG A 3 -42.87 -72.43 -49.91
C ARG A 3 -44.30 -71.88 -49.84
N ARG A 4 -44.61 -70.94 -50.74
CA ARG A 4 -45.97 -70.51 -51.08
C ARG A 4 -46.67 -71.64 -51.82
N GLY A 5 -47.85 -72.03 -51.34
CA GLY A 5 -48.79 -72.91 -52.04
C GLY A 5 -49.62 -72.09 -53.03
N ASP A 6 -49.75 -72.65 -54.22
CA ASP A 6 -50.55 -72.15 -55.32
C ASP A 6 -52.05 -72.21 -55.00
N LEU A 7 -52.74 -71.08 -55.18
CA LEU A 7 -54.19 -70.99 -55.23
C LEU A 7 -54.66 -71.34 -56.65
N VAL A 8 -55.31 -72.49 -56.79
CA VAL A 8 -56.03 -72.87 -58.02
C VAL A 8 -57.37 -72.15 -58.01
N VAL A 9 -57.54 -71.22 -58.95
CA VAL A 9 -58.78 -70.52 -59.25
C VAL A 9 -59.67 -71.44 -60.08
N PHE A 10 -60.85 -71.79 -59.55
CA PHE A 10 -61.93 -72.43 -60.31
C PHE A 10 -62.70 -71.34 -61.08
N PRO A 11 -62.88 -71.46 -62.41
CA PRO A 11 -63.78 -70.59 -63.13
C PRO A 11 -65.22 -71.07 -62.97
N PHE A 12 -66.03 -70.16 -62.44
CA PHE A 12 -67.48 -70.15 -62.43
C PHE A 12 -67.99 -70.23 -63.88
N LEU A 13 -68.67 -71.31 -64.26
CA LEU A 13 -69.32 -71.43 -65.56
C LEU A 13 -70.73 -70.86 -65.49
N GLU A 14 -70.94 -69.81 -66.27
CA GLU A 14 -72.21 -69.15 -66.52
C GLU A 14 -73.22 -70.12 -67.13
N ASN A 15 -74.42 -70.08 -66.54
CA ASN A 15 -75.57 -70.89 -66.89
C ASN A 15 -76.33 -70.18 -68.02
N THR A 16 -76.07 -70.55 -69.27
CA THR A 16 -76.85 -70.07 -70.43
C THR A 16 -78.03 -70.98 -70.68
N GLY A 17 -79.24 -70.40 -70.62
CA GLY A 17 -80.51 -71.07 -70.87
C GLY A 17 -80.55 -71.78 -72.23
N GLY A 18 -80.96 -73.05 -72.19
CA GLY A 18 -81.27 -73.89 -73.33
C GLY A 18 -82.66 -74.49 -73.18
N SER A 19 -83.42 -74.46 -74.27
CA SER A 19 -84.78 -74.95 -74.51
C SER A 19 -85.12 -76.32 -73.89
N PRO A 20 -86.40 -76.64 -73.62
CA PRO A 20 -86.78 -77.92 -73.04
C PRO A 20 -86.45 -79.06 -74.02
N MET A 21 -85.43 -79.86 -73.68
CA MET A 21 -85.09 -81.08 -74.38
C MET A 21 -86.07 -82.18 -73.96
N ASP A 22 -86.76 -82.81 -74.91
CA ASP A 22 -87.54 -84.03 -74.69
C ASP A 22 -86.65 -85.14 -74.11
N VAL A 23 -86.64 -85.29 -72.78
CA VAL A 23 -85.89 -86.34 -72.11
C VAL A 23 -86.61 -87.67 -72.31
N LYS A 24 -86.10 -88.52 -73.19
CA LYS A 24 -86.57 -89.90 -73.34
C LYS A 24 -86.21 -90.68 -72.07
N ILE A 25 -87.24 -91.16 -71.37
CA ILE A 25 -87.12 -91.92 -70.13
C ILE A 25 -87.35 -93.40 -70.44
N VAL A 26 -86.46 -94.28 -69.97
CA VAL A 26 -86.56 -95.74 -70.17
C VAL A 26 -86.59 -96.44 -68.82
N THR A 27 -87.63 -97.24 -68.59
CA THR A 27 -87.78 -98.04 -67.36
C THR A 27 -87.07 -99.38 -67.53
N CYS A 28 -86.19 -99.72 -66.59
CA CYS A 28 -85.47 -100.98 -66.63
C CYS A 28 -86.43 -102.16 -66.36
N PRO A 29 -86.52 -103.17 -67.26
CA PRO A 29 -87.43 -104.31 -67.10
C PRO A 29 -87.02 -105.26 -65.97
N GLN A 30 -85.77 -105.21 -65.51
CA GLN A 30 -85.26 -106.08 -64.44
C GLN A 30 -85.55 -105.54 -63.04
N CYS A 31 -85.45 -104.21 -62.83
CA CYS A 31 -85.55 -103.63 -61.49
C CYS A 31 -86.59 -102.50 -61.36
N GLY A 32 -87.28 -102.14 -62.45
CA GLY A 32 -88.28 -101.08 -62.47
C GLY A 32 -87.72 -99.66 -62.31
N HIS A 33 -86.39 -99.49 -62.25
CA HIS A 33 -85.77 -98.19 -62.09
C HIS A 33 -85.88 -97.35 -63.37
N VAL A 34 -86.20 -96.08 -63.19
CA VAL A 34 -86.43 -95.12 -64.28
C VAL A 34 -85.10 -94.45 -64.60
N ASN A 35 -84.55 -94.69 -65.80
CA ASN A 35 -83.26 -94.14 -66.21
C ASN A 35 -83.48 -93.04 -67.28
N PRO A 36 -82.75 -91.90 -67.21
CA PRO A 36 -82.59 -91.02 -68.37
C PRO A 36 -81.85 -91.81 -69.47
N ALA A 37 -82.11 -91.58 -70.77
CA ALA A 37 -81.63 -92.39 -71.90
C ALA A 37 -80.12 -92.81 -71.88
N THR A 38 -79.80 -93.80 -71.06
CA THR A 38 -78.47 -94.38 -70.85
C THR A 38 -78.47 -95.81 -71.36
N GLU A 39 -77.33 -96.25 -71.89
CA GLU A 39 -77.19 -97.59 -72.45
C GLU A 39 -77.31 -98.70 -71.41
N LYS A 40 -77.12 -98.38 -70.12
CA LYS A 40 -77.22 -99.31 -68.99
C LYS A 40 -78.06 -98.73 -67.87
N CYS A 41 -78.74 -99.60 -67.12
CA CYS A 41 -79.46 -99.21 -65.92
C CYS A 41 -78.48 -98.79 -64.82
N VAL A 42 -78.62 -97.57 -64.28
CA VAL A 42 -77.76 -97.02 -63.22
C VAL A 42 -77.83 -97.88 -61.95
N ARG A 43 -78.98 -98.53 -61.71
CA ARG A 43 -79.22 -99.32 -60.49
C ARG A 43 -78.74 -100.76 -60.54
N CYS A 44 -78.87 -101.46 -61.67
CA CYS A 44 -78.58 -102.90 -61.77
C CYS A 44 -77.63 -103.29 -62.91
N GLY A 45 -77.15 -102.32 -63.69
CA GLY A 45 -76.15 -102.53 -64.75
C GLY A 45 -76.65 -103.24 -66.00
N THR A 46 -77.94 -103.60 -66.10
CA THR A 46 -78.53 -104.26 -67.27
C THR A 46 -78.52 -103.34 -68.49
N ASP A 47 -78.11 -103.87 -69.65
CA ASP A 47 -78.08 -103.14 -70.92
C ASP A 47 -79.52 -102.83 -71.41
N LEU A 48 -79.80 -101.56 -71.69
CA LEU A 48 -81.11 -101.01 -72.08
C LEU A 48 -81.21 -100.71 -73.60
N THR A 49 -80.15 -100.98 -74.36
CA THR A 49 -80.04 -100.70 -75.80
C THR A 49 -81.06 -101.46 -76.66
N SER A 50 -81.53 -102.62 -76.24
CA SER A 50 -82.55 -103.42 -76.94
C SER A 50 -84.00 -103.03 -76.61
N VAL A 51 -84.22 -102.25 -75.55
CA VAL A 51 -85.57 -101.85 -75.08
C VAL A 51 -86.05 -100.57 -75.76
N SER A 52 -85.12 -99.75 -76.28
CA SER A 52 -85.43 -98.46 -76.93
C SER A 52 -86.04 -98.59 -78.35
N GLN A 53 -86.15 -99.80 -78.91
CA GLN A 53 -86.69 -100.02 -80.27
C GLN A 53 -88.12 -100.59 -80.31
N ASN A 54 -88.75 -100.92 -79.18
CA ASN A 54 -90.06 -101.58 -79.14
C ASN A 54 -91.11 -100.80 -78.32
N LEU A 55 -91.33 -99.52 -78.65
CA LEU A 55 -92.47 -98.75 -78.16
C LEU A 55 -93.41 -98.33 -79.30
N VAL A 56 -93.98 -99.33 -80.00
CA VAL A 56 -95.31 -99.21 -80.62
C VAL A 56 -95.96 -100.58 -80.57
N SER A 57 -96.71 -100.87 -79.50
CA SER A 57 -97.85 -101.81 -79.54
C SER A 57 -98.61 -101.74 -78.21
N THR A 58 -99.59 -100.83 -78.20
CA THR A 58 -100.75 -100.84 -77.32
C THR A 58 -101.31 -102.24 -77.15
N THR A 59 -101.12 -102.82 -75.96
CA THR A 59 -101.80 -104.04 -75.52
C THR A 59 -103.27 -103.71 -75.25
N ARG A 60 -104.11 -103.90 -76.27
CA ARG A 60 -105.56 -103.89 -76.16
C ARG A 60 -105.97 -105.19 -75.44
N LEU A 61 -106.32 -105.09 -74.17
CA LEU A 61 -106.96 -106.17 -73.41
C LEU A 61 -108.24 -106.59 -74.14
N GLN A 62 -108.20 -107.74 -74.78
CA GLN A 62 -109.38 -108.45 -75.28
C GLN A 62 -110.10 -109.04 -74.07
N THR A 63 -111.18 -108.38 -73.64
CA THR A 63 -112.19 -108.98 -72.79
C THR A 63 -112.93 -110.05 -73.60
N SER A 64 -112.67 -111.29 -73.22
CA SER A 64 -113.49 -112.46 -73.47
C SER A 64 -114.91 -112.24 -72.96
N THR A 65 -115.88 -112.29 -73.87
CA THR A 65 -117.30 -112.57 -73.59
C THR A 65 -117.70 -113.59 -74.64
N LEU A 66 -117.73 -114.87 -74.27
CA LEU A 66 -118.89 -115.59 -73.72
C LEU A 66 -120.03 -115.66 -74.74
N ASP A 67 -120.11 -116.83 -75.36
CA ASP A 67 -121.32 -117.64 -75.48
C ASP A 67 -122.55 -116.88 -75.96
N SER A 68 -122.64 -116.72 -77.28
CA SER A 68 -123.94 -116.66 -77.94
C SER A 68 -124.47 -118.07 -78.06
N GLU A 69 -125.25 -118.45 -77.04
CA GLU A 69 -126.21 -119.53 -77.10
C GLU A 69 -127.19 -119.25 -78.25
N GLU A 70 -127.00 -119.92 -79.37
CA GLU A 70 -128.05 -120.04 -80.37
C GLU A 70 -129.20 -120.82 -79.73
N GLY A 71 -130.30 -120.09 -79.55
CA GLY A 71 -131.54 -120.56 -78.96
C GLY A 71 -132.01 -121.84 -79.64
N VAL A 72 -131.92 -122.92 -78.88
CA VAL A 72 -132.70 -124.13 -79.09
C VAL A 72 -134.18 -123.70 -79.03
N GLY A 73 -134.81 -123.63 -80.21
CA GLY A 73 -136.25 -123.46 -80.35
C GLY A 73 -136.99 -124.50 -79.50
N PRO A 74 -138.22 -124.22 -79.06
CA PRO A 74 -138.88 -124.95 -77.98
C PRO A 74 -138.92 -126.44 -78.30
N THR A 75 -138.06 -127.19 -77.62
CA THR A 75 -138.14 -128.65 -77.54
C THR A 75 -139.53 -128.95 -77.01
N GLN A 76 -140.36 -129.59 -77.83
CA GLN A 76 -141.65 -130.12 -77.40
C GLN A 76 -141.38 -131.02 -76.19
N ILE A 77 -141.79 -130.56 -75.01
CA ILE A 77 -141.52 -131.24 -73.75
C ILE A 77 -142.41 -132.47 -73.73
N SER A 78 -141.84 -133.60 -74.11
CA SER A 78 -142.55 -134.88 -74.25
C SER A 78 -142.97 -135.48 -72.91
N ARG A 79 -142.69 -134.85 -71.76
CA ARG A 79 -142.97 -135.38 -70.41
C ARG A 79 -143.40 -134.31 -69.42
N CYS A 80 -144.46 -134.59 -68.66
CA CYS A 80 -144.96 -133.70 -67.60
C CYS A 80 -143.92 -133.46 -66.49
N PRO A 81 -143.55 -132.20 -66.17
CA PRO A 81 -142.47 -131.90 -65.24
C PRO A 81 -142.75 -132.26 -63.77
N LYS A 82 -144.02 -132.50 -63.38
CA LYS A 82 -144.37 -132.92 -62.01
C LYS A 82 -144.56 -134.42 -61.86
N CYS A 83 -145.11 -135.11 -62.86
CA CYS A 83 -145.47 -136.54 -62.75
C CYS A 83 -144.79 -137.44 -63.79
N GLY A 84 -143.98 -136.88 -64.69
CA GLY A 84 -143.18 -137.61 -65.67
C GLY A 84 -143.95 -138.31 -66.79
N MET A 85 -145.27 -138.12 -66.90
CA MET A 85 -146.12 -138.77 -67.91
C MET A 85 -145.89 -138.15 -69.29
N GLU A 86 -145.82 -138.99 -70.31
CA GLU A 86 -145.59 -138.56 -71.69
C GLU A 86 -146.80 -137.82 -72.26
N ASP A 87 -146.55 -136.65 -72.86
CA ASP A 87 -147.54 -135.62 -73.17
C ASP A 87 -148.27 -135.89 -74.51
N PRO A 88 -149.61 -136.07 -74.52
CA PRO A 88 -150.39 -136.21 -75.75
C PRO A 88 -150.59 -134.89 -76.53
N GLY A 89 -149.97 -133.78 -76.10
CA GLY A 89 -150.14 -132.46 -76.72
C GLY A 89 -151.35 -131.70 -76.19
N GLU A 90 -151.76 -131.98 -74.95
CA GLU A 90 -152.90 -131.33 -74.28
C GLU A 90 -152.44 -130.22 -73.33
N GLU A 91 -153.19 -129.11 -73.24
CA GLU A 91 -152.83 -127.95 -72.42
C GLU A 91 -152.67 -128.27 -70.92
N LYS A 92 -153.31 -129.35 -70.44
CA LYS A 92 -153.20 -129.85 -69.06
C LYS A 92 -152.79 -131.31 -69.05
N CYS A 93 -151.91 -131.69 -68.13
CA CYS A 93 -151.57 -133.08 -67.94
C CYS A 93 -152.79 -133.86 -67.40
N PRO A 94 -153.25 -134.94 -68.07
CA PRO A 94 -154.45 -135.67 -67.65
C PRO A 94 -154.30 -136.36 -66.29
N ARG A 95 -153.07 -136.66 -65.86
CA ARG A 95 -152.82 -137.36 -64.58
C ARG A 95 -152.74 -136.44 -63.38
N CYS A 96 -152.04 -135.31 -63.50
CA CYS A 96 -151.76 -134.43 -62.36
C CYS A 96 -152.42 -133.04 -62.47
N GLY A 97 -153.14 -132.79 -63.57
CA GLY A 97 -153.93 -131.58 -63.79
C GLY A 97 -153.11 -130.31 -64.01
N ILE A 98 -151.78 -130.40 -64.14
CA ILE A 98 -150.94 -129.21 -64.36
C ILE A 98 -151.15 -128.69 -65.76
N ILE A 99 -151.42 -127.40 -65.84
CA ILE A 99 -151.40 -126.64 -67.07
C ILE A 99 -149.94 -126.31 -67.38
N PHE A 100 -149.40 -126.88 -68.46
CA PHE A 100 -147.99 -126.75 -68.81
C PHE A 100 -147.57 -125.30 -68.96
N ALA A 101 -148.38 -124.50 -69.65
CA ALA A 101 -148.17 -123.05 -69.79
C ALA A 101 -148.01 -122.36 -68.43
N LYS A 102 -148.90 -122.65 -67.47
CA LYS A 102 -148.86 -122.06 -66.13
C LYS A 102 -147.64 -122.52 -65.32
N TYR A 103 -147.17 -123.76 -65.51
CA TYR A 103 -145.97 -124.28 -64.83
C TYR A 103 -144.69 -123.62 -65.35
N PHE A 104 -144.52 -123.50 -66.66
CA PHE A 104 -143.37 -122.81 -67.24
C PHE A 104 -143.39 -121.31 -66.97
N GLU A 105 -144.56 -120.67 -66.91
CA GLU A 105 -144.71 -119.29 -66.46
C GLU A 105 -144.24 -119.10 -65.01
N ILE A 106 -144.55 -120.04 -64.12
CA ILE A 106 -144.08 -120.03 -62.72
C ILE A 106 -142.56 -120.24 -62.66
N GLN A 107 -142.00 -121.22 -63.37
CA GLN A 107 -140.54 -121.42 -63.41
C GLN A 107 -139.78 -120.23 -64.01
N ALA A 108 -140.29 -119.64 -65.10
CA ALA A 108 -139.71 -118.45 -65.69
C ALA A 108 -139.85 -117.22 -64.77
N ARG A 109 -140.87 -117.17 -63.92
CA ARG A 109 -140.99 -116.16 -62.86
C ARG A 109 -139.99 -116.41 -61.73
N GLU A 110 -139.84 -117.63 -61.26
CA GLU A 110 -138.86 -118.00 -60.21
C GLU A 110 -137.42 -117.74 -60.65
N MET A 111 -137.06 -118.08 -61.90
CA MET A 111 -135.74 -117.78 -62.46
C MET A 111 -135.51 -116.27 -62.61
N ARG A 112 -136.53 -115.51 -63.06
CA ARG A 112 -136.46 -114.04 -63.10
C ARG A 112 -136.32 -113.43 -61.71
N GLU A 113 -137.11 -113.89 -60.74
CA GLU A 113 -136.99 -113.43 -59.35
C GLU A 113 -135.65 -113.83 -58.72
N ALA A 114 -135.11 -115.01 -59.03
CA ALA A 114 -133.79 -115.43 -58.57
C ALA A 114 -132.68 -114.60 -59.21
N GLN A 115 -132.81 -114.28 -60.50
CA GLN A 115 -131.91 -113.39 -61.22
C GLN A 115 -131.99 -111.97 -60.66
N GLU A 116 -133.18 -111.43 -60.44
CA GLU A 116 -133.40 -110.12 -59.81
C GLU A 116 -132.85 -110.07 -58.39
N ARG A 117 -133.01 -111.14 -57.58
CA ARG A 117 -132.40 -111.24 -56.24
C ARG A 117 -130.87 -111.31 -56.32
N ALA A 118 -130.31 -112.05 -57.28
CA ALA A 118 -128.86 -112.13 -57.49
C ALA A 118 -128.29 -110.80 -57.97
N GLU A 119 -128.97 -110.11 -58.88
CA GLU A 119 -128.61 -108.76 -59.35
C GLU A 119 -128.76 -107.72 -58.23
N ALA A 120 -129.83 -107.79 -57.43
CA ALA A 120 -130.00 -106.93 -56.26
C ALA A 120 -128.91 -107.18 -55.21
N ALA A 121 -128.54 -108.44 -54.95
CA ALA A 121 -127.43 -108.78 -54.06
C ALA A 121 -126.08 -108.29 -54.60
N ARG A 122 -125.84 -108.39 -55.93
CA ARG A 122 -124.67 -107.82 -56.60
C ARG A 122 -124.63 -106.30 -56.48
N ARG A 123 -125.77 -105.61 -56.69
CA ARG A 123 -125.89 -104.15 -56.51
C ARG A 123 -125.61 -103.74 -55.06
N GLN A 124 -126.20 -104.43 -54.08
CA GLN A 124 -125.94 -104.17 -52.66
C GLN A 124 -124.47 -104.42 -52.29
N LYS A 125 -123.86 -105.48 -52.81
CA LYS A 125 -122.43 -105.74 -52.58
C LYS A 125 -121.57 -104.63 -53.18
N LEU A 126 -121.81 -104.25 -54.43
CA LEU A 126 -121.08 -103.18 -55.10
C LEU A 126 -121.28 -101.82 -54.41
N GLU A 127 -122.47 -101.56 -53.87
CA GLU A 127 -122.75 -100.37 -53.07
C GLU A 127 -121.98 -100.37 -51.74
N ARG A 128 -121.91 -101.52 -51.03
CA ARG A 128 -121.08 -101.66 -49.82
C ARG A 128 -119.60 -101.50 -50.14
N ASP A 129 -119.10 -102.16 -51.18
CA ASP A 129 -117.70 -102.05 -51.62
C ASP A 129 -117.37 -100.60 -52.01
N ARG A 130 -118.30 -99.89 -52.66
CA ARG A 130 -118.17 -98.46 -52.97
C ARG A 130 -118.15 -97.59 -51.72
N GLN A 131 -119.03 -97.85 -50.74
CA GLN A 131 -119.04 -97.12 -49.47
C GLN A 131 -117.75 -97.36 -48.68
N GLU A 132 -117.26 -98.60 -48.62
CA GLU A 132 -115.97 -98.94 -47.99
C GLU A 132 -114.80 -98.26 -48.70
N ALA A 133 -114.79 -98.24 -50.04
CA ALA A 133 -113.77 -97.53 -50.81
C ALA A 133 -113.79 -96.02 -50.54
N ILE A 134 -114.97 -95.40 -50.45
CA ILE A 134 -115.11 -93.97 -50.09
C ILE A 134 -114.57 -93.71 -48.69
N LEU A 135 -114.85 -94.58 -47.72
CA LEU A 135 -114.33 -94.45 -46.35
C LEU A 135 -112.80 -94.55 -46.34
N LYS A 136 -112.22 -95.54 -47.03
CA LYS A 136 -110.75 -95.68 -47.14
C LYS A 136 -110.09 -94.47 -47.79
N VAL A 137 -110.71 -93.89 -48.82
CA VAL A 137 -110.21 -92.65 -49.45
C VAL A 137 -110.29 -91.47 -48.48
N ARG A 138 -111.38 -91.34 -47.71
CA ARG A 138 -111.49 -90.28 -46.68
C ARG A 138 -110.46 -90.44 -45.56
N GLU A 139 -110.24 -91.66 -45.09
CA GLU A 139 -109.21 -91.96 -44.09
C GLU A 139 -107.80 -91.68 -44.63
N ALA A 140 -107.52 -92.04 -45.88
CA ALA A 140 -106.26 -91.74 -46.53
C ALA A 140 -106.05 -90.22 -46.71
N GLN A 141 -107.11 -89.49 -47.08
CA GLN A 141 -107.08 -88.04 -47.19
C GLN A 141 -106.83 -87.37 -45.82
N ALA A 142 -107.52 -87.82 -44.77
CA ALA A 142 -107.30 -87.30 -43.42
C ALA A 142 -105.86 -87.50 -42.95
N ARG A 143 -105.26 -88.67 -43.23
CA ARG A 143 -103.84 -88.93 -42.96
C ARG A 143 -102.91 -88.04 -43.79
N LEU A 144 -103.25 -87.78 -45.05
CA LEU A 144 -102.49 -86.87 -45.91
C LEU A 144 -102.53 -85.44 -45.36
N ASP A 145 -103.71 -84.97 -44.93
CA ASP A 145 -103.89 -83.64 -44.35
C ASP A 145 -103.12 -83.49 -43.02
N GLU A 146 -103.10 -84.53 -42.17
CA GLU A 146 -102.30 -84.59 -40.94
C GLU A 146 -100.79 -84.53 -41.24
N VAL A 147 -100.31 -85.33 -42.20
CA VAL A 147 -98.90 -85.29 -42.64
C VAL A 147 -98.56 -83.93 -43.25
N SER A 148 -99.45 -83.34 -44.04
CA SER A 148 -99.27 -82.00 -44.60
C SER A 148 -99.17 -80.94 -43.50
N GLY A 149 -99.95 -81.05 -42.43
CA GLY A 149 -99.85 -80.17 -41.27
C GLY A 149 -98.49 -80.29 -40.57
N LEU A 150 -98.04 -81.52 -40.31
CA LEU A 150 -96.73 -81.78 -39.68
C LEU A 150 -95.56 -81.28 -40.54
N VAL A 151 -95.64 -81.41 -41.86
CA VAL A 151 -94.62 -80.88 -42.77
C VAL A 151 -94.57 -79.35 -42.70
N GLN A 152 -95.72 -78.67 -42.70
CA GLN A 152 -95.75 -77.21 -42.55
C GLN A 152 -95.20 -76.74 -41.20
N GLU A 153 -95.45 -77.48 -40.12
CA GLU A 153 -94.88 -77.19 -38.80
C GLU A 153 -93.35 -77.41 -38.79
N GLN A 154 -92.85 -78.48 -39.42
CA GLN A 154 -91.42 -78.72 -39.56
C GLN A 154 -90.74 -77.63 -40.41
N GLU A 155 -91.35 -77.20 -41.51
CA GLU A 155 -90.84 -76.12 -42.36
C GLU A 155 -90.75 -74.80 -41.59
N LYS A 156 -91.77 -74.45 -40.80
CA LYS A 156 -91.74 -73.26 -39.94
C LYS A 156 -90.64 -73.35 -38.88
N ALA A 157 -90.51 -74.50 -38.22
CA ALA A 157 -89.47 -74.71 -37.22
C ALA A 157 -88.06 -74.63 -37.83
N LEU A 158 -87.87 -75.13 -39.05
CA LEU A 158 -86.60 -75.00 -39.78
C LEU A 158 -86.31 -73.53 -40.13
N ALA A 159 -87.30 -72.79 -40.64
CA ALA A 159 -87.17 -71.38 -40.96
C ALA A 159 -86.83 -70.53 -39.71
N GLU A 160 -87.45 -70.82 -38.56
CA GLU A 160 -87.11 -70.17 -37.28
C GLU A 160 -85.68 -70.48 -36.83
N GLN A 161 -85.22 -71.73 -37.00
CA GLN A 161 -83.83 -72.10 -36.70
C GLN A 161 -82.83 -71.41 -37.63
N GLU A 162 -83.14 -71.27 -38.92
CA GLU A 162 -82.31 -70.56 -39.89
C GLU A 162 -82.24 -69.07 -39.56
N ALA A 163 -83.36 -68.42 -39.26
CA ALA A 163 -83.38 -67.03 -38.82
C ALA A 163 -82.59 -66.79 -37.53
N LEU A 164 -82.65 -67.73 -36.57
CA LEU A 164 -81.86 -67.66 -35.35
C LEU A 164 -80.35 -67.81 -35.63
N LYS A 165 -79.97 -68.71 -36.54
CA LYS A 165 -78.57 -68.86 -36.96
C LYS A 165 -78.05 -67.61 -37.64
N GLU A 166 -78.79 -67.03 -38.58
CA GLU A 166 -78.42 -65.78 -39.24
C GLU A 166 -78.26 -64.62 -38.24
N ALA A 167 -79.17 -64.51 -37.26
CA ALA A 167 -79.07 -63.50 -36.21
C ALA A 167 -77.82 -63.68 -35.35
N MET A 168 -77.50 -64.93 -34.95
CA MET A 168 -76.30 -65.24 -34.17
C MET A 168 -75.01 -65.00 -34.97
N GLU A 169 -74.99 -65.34 -36.26
CA GLU A 169 -73.84 -65.08 -37.15
C GLU A 169 -73.60 -63.58 -37.31
N LYS A 170 -74.66 -62.78 -37.42
CA LYS A 170 -74.56 -61.32 -37.47
C LYS A 170 -74.00 -60.76 -36.16
N GLU A 171 -74.49 -61.23 -35.01
CA GLU A 171 -73.97 -60.79 -33.70
C GLU A 171 -72.48 -61.15 -33.53
N ILE A 172 -72.07 -62.35 -33.98
CA ILE A 172 -70.66 -62.74 -34.00
C ILE A 172 -69.83 -61.83 -34.92
N ALA A 173 -70.36 -61.46 -36.09
CA ALA A 173 -69.69 -60.55 -37.01
C ALA A 173 -69.53 -59.14 -36.41
N ASP A 174 -70.57 -58.61 -35.78
CA ASP A 174 -70.55 -57.30 -35.12
C ASP A 174 -69.55 -57.28 -33.94
N LEU A 175 -69.53 -58.34 -33.12
CA LEU A 175 -68.55 -58.48 -32.04
C LEU A 175 -67.10 -58.58 -32.56
N ARG A 176 -66.87 -59.24 -33.70
CA ARG A 176 -65.54 -59.28 -34.34
C ARG A 176 -65.12 -57.90 -34.85
N ALA A 177 -66.03 -57.17 -35.48
CA ALA A 177 -65.77 -55.81 -35.97
C ALA A 177 -65.47 -54.84 -34.81
N LEU A 178 -66.21 -54.94 -33.70
CA LEU A 178 -65.94 -54.17 -32.49
C LEU A 178 -64.55 -54.46 -31.91
N LYS A 179 -64.19 -55.75 -31.77
CA LYS A 179 -62.86 -56.14 -31.28
C LYS A 179 -61.73 -55.67 -32.18
N GLU A 180 -61.92 -55.72 -33.49
CA GLU A 180 -60.92 -55.22 -34.44
C GLU A 180 -60.75 -53.69 -34.33
N LYS A 181 -61.86 -52.96 -34.14
CA LYS A 181 -61.82 -51.51 -33.92
C LYS A 181 -61.11 -51.16 -32.61
N GLU A 182 -61.45 -51.82 -31.50
CA GLU A 182 -60.78 -51.64 -30.21
C GLU A 182 -59.28 -51.97 -30.29
N ALA A 183 -58.91 -53.01 -31.03
CA ALA A 183 -57.50 -53.36 -31.25
C ALA A 183 -56.75 -52.26 -32.02
N ARG A 184 -57.35 -51.71 -33.08
CA ARG A 184 -56.79 -50.59 -33.85
C ARG A 184 -56.64 -49.33 -33.00
N GLU A 185 -57.66 -48.96 -32.23
CA GLU A 185 -57.60 -47.81 -31.31
C GLU A 185 -56.51 -48.00 -30.25
N LEU A 186 -56.34 -49.21 -29.72
CA LEU A 186 -55.27 -49.53 -28.77
C LEU A 186 -53.88 -49.43 -29.40
N GLU A 187 -53.71 -49.89 -30.65
CA GLU A 187 -52.46 -49.74 -31.39
C GLU A 187 -52.13 -48.28 -31.70
N GLU A 188 -53.13 -47.49 -32.09
CA GLU A 188 -52.95 -46.04 -32.31
C GLU A 188 -52.57 -45.31 -31.03
N LEU A 189 -53.20 -45.64 -29.89
CA LEU A 189 -52.84 -45.09 -28.58
C LEU A 189 -51.42 -45.46 -28.16
N LYS A 190 -51.01 -46.72 -28.36
CA LYS A 190 -49.63 -47.17 -28.11
C LYS A 190 -48.63 -46.42 -28.98
N ALA A 191 -48.91 -46.31 -30.29
CA ALA A 191 -48.06 -45.57 -31.22
C ALA A 191 -48.00 -44.07 -30.88
N SER A 192 -49.10 -43.46 -30.44
CA SER A 192 -49.12 -42.06 -30.00
C SER A 192 -48.26 -41.87 -28.76
N ARG A 193 -48.42 -42.74 -27.75
CA ARG A 193 -47.63 -42.72 -26.52
C ARG A 193 -46.14 -42.91 -26.80
N GLU A 194 -45.76 -43.86 -27.64
CA GLU A 194 -44.36 -44.06 -28.04
C GLU A 194 -43.76 -42.83 -28.74
N ARG A 195 -44.53 -42.16 -29.60
CA ARG A 195 -44.09 -40.91 -30.24
C ARG A 195 -43.91 -39.78 -29.25
N GLU A 196 -44.81 -39.65 -28.27
CA GLU A 196 -44.69 -38.64 -27.19
C GLU A 196 -43.48 -38.93 -26.29
N GLU A 197 -43.28 -40.19 -25.90
CA GLU A 197 -42.11 -40.62 -25.13
C GLU A 197 -40.80 -40.37 -25.90
N GLN A 198 -40.76 -40.66 -27.20
CA GLN A 198 -39.61 -40.35 -28.06
C GLN A 198 -39.35 -38.84 -28.18
N LYS A 199 -40.39 -38.02 -28.36
CA LYS A 199 -40.26 -36.55 -28.37
C LYS A 199 -39.72 -36.03 -27.03
N ALA A 200 -40.26 -36.52 -25.93
CA ALA A 200 -39.81 -36.15 -24.59
C ALA A 200 -38.34 -36.54 -24.36
N LEU A 201 -37.94 -37.75 -24.78
CA LEU A 201 -36.54 -38.19 -24.72
C LEU A 201 -35.62 -37.32 -25.59
N GLN A 202 -36.05 -36.97 -26.81
CA GLN A 202 -35.29 -36.11 -27.70
C GLN A 202 -35.13 -34.69 -27.14
N GLU A 203 -36.20 -34.11 -26.59
CA GLU A 203 -36.19 -32.80 -25.97
C GLU A 203 -35.31 -32.78 -24.71
N ASN A 204 -35.45 -33.79 -23.85
CA ASN A 204 -34.58 -33.95 -22.68
C ASN A 204 -33.11 -34.13 -23.09
N GLY A 205 -32.85 -34.90 -24.15
CA GLY A 205 -31.51 -35.04 -24.72
C GLY A 205 -30.91 -33.70 -25.17
N ARG A 206 -31.69 -32.85 -25.84
CA ARG A 206 -31.26 -31.49 -26.21
C ARG A 206 -30.98 -30.61 -25.00
N LYS A 207 -31.87 -30.60 -23.99
CA LYS A 207 -31.68 -29.85 -22.75
C LYS A 207 -30.41 -30.29 -22.01
N ILE A 208 -30.14 -31.60 -21.95
CA ILE A 208 -28.92 -32.14 -21.34
C ILE A 208 -27.68 -31.67 -22.11
N GLN A 209 -27.73 -31.63 -23.44
CA GLN A 209 -26.61 -31.15 -24.25
C GLN A 209 -26.36 -29.65 -24.04
N GLU A 210 -27.41 -28.84 -24.00
CA GLU A 210 -27.32 -27.39 -23.71
C GLU A 210 -26.71 -27.14 -22.32
N VAL A 211 -27.14 -27.87 -21.29
CA VAL A 211 -26.55 -27.79 -19.95
C VAL A 211 -25.07 -28.21 -19.95
N ARG A 212 -24.69 -29.24 -20.73
CA ARG A 212 -23.28 -29.65 -20.86
C ARG A 212 -22.42 -28.57 -21.50
N GLU A 213 -22.92 -27.90 -22.54
CA GLU A 213 -22.22 -26.79 -23.19
C GLU A 213 -22.07 -25.59 -22.25
N GLN A 214 -23.11 -25.26 -21.48
CA GLN A 214 -23.04 -24.23 -20.44
C GLN A 214 -22.02 -24.57 -19.36
N LEU A 215 -22.00 -25.82 -18.88
CA LEU A 215 -21.00 -26.28 -17.90
C LEU A 215 -19.58 -26.17 -18.46
N LYS A 216 -19.34 -26.60 -19.69
CA LYS A 216 -18.03 -26.47 -20.34
C LYS A 216 -17.59 -25.00 -20.43
N GLY A 217 -18.50 -24.10 -20.81
CA GLY A 217 -18.21 -22.67 -20.84
C GLY A 217 -17.90 -22.08 -19.46
N LEU A 218 -18.54 -22.58 -18.39
CA LEU A 218 -18.22 -22.18 -17.01
C LEU A 218 -16.87 -22.74 -16.55
N GLU A 219 -16.52 -23.97 -16.93
CA GLU A 219 -15.21 -24.58 -16.65
C GLU A 219 -14.08 -23.80 -17.31
N GLU A 220 -14.23 -23.41 -18.58
CA GLU A 220 -13.26 -22.57 -19.30
C GLU A 220 -13.07 -21.20 -18.61
N ARG A 221 -14.16 -20.54 -18.21
CA ARG A 221 -14.11 -19.29 -17.44
C ARG A 221 -13.45 -19.46 -16.08
N LEU A 222 -13.68 -20.58 -15.40
CA LEU A 222 -13.06 -20.88 -14.12
C LEU A 222 -11.54 -21.06 -14.28
N GLN A 223 -11.09 -21.75 -15.33
CA GLN A 223 -9.67 -21.89 -15.65
C GLN A 223 -9.02 -20.54 -15.97
N GLU A 224 -9.70 -19.69 -16.75
CA GLU A 224 -9.22 -18.33 -17.04
C GLU A 224 -9.15 -17.45 -15.77
N ALA A 225 -10.17 -17.54 -14.91
CA ALA A 225 -10.17 -16.85 -13.62
C ALA A 225 -9.04 -17.34 -12.69
N GLN A 226 -8.74 -18.64 -12.69
CA GLN A 226 -7.61 -19.19 -11.93
C GLN A 226 -6.26 -18.70 -12.47
N LYS A 227 -6.08 -18.65 -13.79
CA LYS A 227 -4.86 -18.14 -14.40
C LYS A 227 -4.65 -16.65 -14.09
N THR A 228 -5.70 -15.85 -14.23
CA THR A 228 -5.63 -14.41 -13.89
C THR A 228 -5.36 -14.19 -12.40
N LEU A 229 -5.91 -15.02 -11.52
CA LEU A 229 -5.59 -14.98 -10.10
C LEU A 229 -4.10 -15.28 -9.85
N GLN A 230 -3.54 -16.31 -10.49
CA GLN A 230 -2.10 -16.63 -10.39
C GLN A 230 -1.23 -15.47 -10.87
N GLU A 231 -1.56 -14.83 -12.00
CA GLU A 231 -0.83 -13.66 -12.51
C GLU A 231 -0.90 -12.47 -11.54
N VAL A 232 -2.03 -12.29 -10.84
CA VAL A 232 -2.18 -11.24 -9.82
C VAL A 232 -1.38 -11.57 -8.55
N GLU A 233 -1.37 -12.84 -8.13
CA GLU A 233 -0.57 -13.29 -6.99
C GLU A 233 0.93 -13.14 -7.24
N GLU A 234 1.40 -13.45 -8.44
CA GLU A 234 2.79 -13.24 -8.87
C GLU A 234 3.15 -11.76 -8.85
N LYS A 235 2.33 -10.89 -9.47
CA LYS A 235 2.54 -9.43 -9.41
C LYS A 235 2.55 -8.89 -7.99
N ARG A 236 1.69 -9.42 -7.12
CA ARG A 236 1.64 -9.02 -5.70
C ARG A 236 2.90 -9.46 -4.96
N ALA A 237 3.47 -10.62 -5.29
CA ALA A 237 4.75 -11.08 -4.74
C ALA A 237 5.89 -10.16 -5.21
N ASP A 238 5.94 -9.83 -6.50
CA ASP A 238 6.93 -8.89 -7.06
C ASP A 238 6.82 -7.49 -6.40
N GLU A 239 5.60 -6.98 -6.22
CA GLU A 239 5.35 -5.72 -5.52
C GLU A 239 5.80 -5.78 -4.06
N GLN A 240 5.58 -6.90 -3.36
CA GLN A 240 6.04 -7.09 -1.99
C GLN A 240 7.57 -7.12 -1.90
N GLU A 241 8.26 -7.79 -2.82
CA GLU A 241 9.73 -7.82 -2.89
C GLU A 241 10.29 -6.43 -3.22
N ALA A 242 9.66 -5.69 -4.13
CA ALA A 242 10.03 -4.31 -4.43
C ALA A 242 9.86 -3.40 -3.20
N LEU A 243 8.76 -3.53 -2.46
CA LEU A 243 8.53 -2.79 -1.22
C LEU A 243 9.56 -3.15 -0.13
N GLU A 244 9.92 -4.42 0.00
CA GLU A 244 10.96 -4.84 0.94
C GLU A 244 12.34 -4.27 0.56
N THR A 245 12.64 -4.19 -0.74
CA THR A 245 13.87 -3.59 -1.27
C THR A 245 13.91 -2.09 -0.97
N ILE A 246 12.81 -1.37 -1.21
CA ILE A 246 12.67 0.06 -0.86
C ILE A 246 12.80 0.26 0.65
N ARG A 247 12.26 -0.65 1.46
CA ARG A 247 12.37 -0.58 2.91
C ARG A 247 13.83 -0.74 3.35
N LYS A 248 14.56 -1.73 2.82
CA LYS A 248 15.98 -1.94 3.12
C LYS A 248 16.83 -0.74 2.72
N SER A 249 16.60 -0.16 1.53
CA SER A 249 17.33 1.03 1.10
C SER A 249 17.04 2.25 1.99
N ARG A 250 15.78 2.43 2.44
CA ARG A 250 15.45 3.48 3.42
C ARG A 250 16.12 3.26 4.77
N GLU A 251 16.14 2.02 5.27
CA GLU A 251 16.82 1.69 6.53
C GLU A 251 18.34 1.94 6.42
N GLU A 252 18.95 1.68 5.26
CA GLU A 252 20.36 2.01 4.96
C GLU A 252 20.59 3.53 4.88
N ASP A 253 19.71 4.26 4.19
CA ASP A 253 19.76 5.72 4.10
C ASP A 253 19.61 6.38 5.49
N GLU A 254 18.68 5.88 6.32
CA GLU A 254 18.49 6.34 7.70
C GLU A 254 19.73 6.06 8.55
N ARG A 255 20.37 4.89 8.40
CA ARG A 255 21.64 4.58 9.07
C ARG A 255 22.76 5.52 8.62
N LEU A 256 22.85 5.80 7.32
CA LEU A 256 23.84 6.72 6.78
C LEU A 256 23.60 8.15 7.29
N GLN A 257 22.34 8.59 7.35
CA GLN A 257 21.98 9.89 7.91
C GLN A 257 22.27 9.97 9.41
N ALA A 258 22.02 8.91 10.16
CA ALA A 258 22.37 8.82 11.58
C ALA A 258 23.89 8.93 11.79
N MET A 259 24.70 8.17 11.03
CA MET A 259 26.16 8.31 11.09
C MET A 259 26.64 9.72 10.75
N LYS A 260 26.10 10.33 9.69
CA LYS A 260 26.46 11.73 9.34
C LYS A 260 26.07 12.71 10.43
N ARG A 261 24.92 12.50 11.10
CA ARG A 261 24.51 13.33 12.23
C ARG A 261 25.46 13.13 13.41
N ASP A 262 25.81 11.90 13.75
CA ASP A 262 26.73 11.59 14.85
C ASP A 262 28.14 12.15 14.60
N GLU A 263 28.61 12.11 13.34
CA GLU A 263 29.87 12.70 12.89
C GLU A 263 29.84 14.23 13.02
N LEU A 264 28.79 14.89 12.52
CA LEU A 264 28.60 16.34 12.69
C LEU A 264 28.49 16.73 14.16
N GLU A 265 27.80 15.95 14.98
CA GLU A 265 27.70 16.19 16.42
C GLU A 265 29.06 16.01 17.12
N ALA A 266 29.87 15.02 16.70
CA ALA A 266 31.22 14.83 17.21
C ALA A 266 32.14 15.99 16.80
N GLU A 267 32.07 16.45 15.55
CA GLU A 267 32.79 17.64 15.08
C GLU A 267 32.37 18.89 15.88
N HIS A 268 31.06 19.10 16.07
CA HIS A 268 30.54 20.20 16.88
C HIS A 268 31.05 20.13 18.32
N ARG A 269 31.04 18.95 18.95
CA ARG A 269 31.61 18.76 20.28
C ARG A 269 33.11 19.11 20.31
N GLY A 270 33.88 18.64 19.32
CA GLY A 270 35.30 18.97 19.22
C GLY A 270 35.60 20.45 18.92
N ILE A 271 34.71 21.16 18.23
CA ILE A 271 34.81 22.62 18.08
C ILE A 271 34.51 23.32 19.41
N LEU A 272 33.47 22.89 20.12
CA LEU A 272 33.10 23.47 21.43
C LEU A 272 34.20 23.27 22.47
N GLU A 273 34.86 22.10 22.51
CA GLU A 273 36.02 21.88 23.38
C GLU A 273 37.18 22.81 23.03
N ARG A 274 37.51 22.98 21.74
CA ARG A 274 38.53 23.95 21.30
C ARG A 274 38.20 25.39 21.70
N ILE A 275 36.94 25.82 21.51
CA ILE A 275 36.48 27.14 21.94
C ILE A 275 36.64 27.29 23.46
N ARG A 276 36.31 26.26 24.23
CA ARG A 276 36.46 26.28 25.69
C ARG A 276 37.91 26.38 26.12
N GLU A 277 38.80 25.58 25.52
CA GLU A 277 40.25 25.66 25.77
C GLU A 277 40.81 27.05 25.40
N ASP A 278 40.35 27.63 24.29
CA ASP A 278 40.79 28.95 23.86
C ASP A 278 40.23 30.05 24.74
N GLN A 279 39.00 29.92 25.25
CA GLN A 279 38.44 30.79 26.28
C GLN A 279 39.26 30.73 27.57
N GLU A 280 39.62 29.53 28.04
CA GLU A 280 40.47 29.37 29.23
C GLU A 280 41.86 29.99 29.03
N LYS A 281 42.47 29.82 27.85
CA LYS A 281 43.74 30.51 27.49
C LYS A 281 43.57 32.03 27.48
N LEU A 282 42.46 32.53 26.93
CA LEU A 282 42.16 33.96 26.92
C LEU A 282 41.94 34.51 28.33
N GLU A 283 41.24 33.78 29.19
CA GLU A 283 41.04 34.16 30.60
C GLU A 283 42.36 34.16 31.36
N ASN A 284 43.21 33.13 31.16
CA ASN A 284 44.54 33.08 31.78
C ASN A 284 45.46 34.21 31.29
N THR A 285 45.44 34.52 29.99
CA THR A 285 46.23 35.66 29.46
C THR A 285 45.70 37.00 29.95
N ARG A 286 44.37 37.15 30.06
CA ARG A 286 43.74 38.33 30.66
C ARG A 286 44.11 38.49 32.13
N ALA A 287 44.05 37.42 32.93
CA ALA A 287 44.46 37.43 34.32
C ALA A 287 45.94 37.82 34.47
N ARG A 288 46.81 37.31 33.59
CA ARG A 288 48.24 37.70 33.57
C ARG A 288 48.44 39.18 33.22
N LEU A 289 47.67 39.71 32.28
CA LEU A 289 47.70 41.14 31.94
C LEU A 289 47.17 41.99 33.10
N GLU A 290 46.10 41.59 33.78
CA GLU A 290 45.58 42.28 34.95
C GLU A 290 46.60 42.26 36.12
N GLU A 291 47.32 41.16 36.31
CA GLU A 291 48.44 41.08 37.26
C GLU A 291 49.61 41.99 36.87
N GLU A 292 50.00 42.01 35.60
CA GLU A 292 51.04 42.90 35.07
C GLU A 292 50.66 44.38 35.20
N GLU A 293 49.41 44.73 34.90
CA GLU A 293 48.85 46.07 35.10
C GLU A 293 48.83 46.47 36.58
N ALA A 294 48.44 45.56 37.48
CA ALA A 294 48.47 45.79 38.92
C ALA A 294 49.91 45.99 39.43
N LEU A 295 50.87 45.22 38.92
CA LEU A 295 52.29 45.40 39.20
C LEU A 295 52.81 46.74 38.68
N TRP A 296 52.40 47.13 37.47
CA TRP A 296 52.77 48.42 36.89
C TRP A 296 52.17 49.59 37.69
N SER A 297 50.91 49.49 38.10
CA SER A 297 50.23 50.46 38.98
C SER A 297 50.94 50.59 40.33
N LYS A 298 51.30 49.46 40.98
CA LYS A 298 52.06 49.48 42.24
C LYS A 298 53.42 50.14 42.08
N LYS A 299 54.14 49.82 40.99
CA LYS A 299 55.40 50.51 40.66
C LYS A 299 55.16 52.01 40.48
N GLN A 300 54.12 52.39 39.77
CA GLN A 300 53.81 53.81 39.55
C GLN A 300 53.54 54.55 40.87
N GLU A 301 52.84 53.94 41.82
CA GLU A 301 52.64 54.49 43.17
C GLU A 301 53.93 54.57 43.98
N GLU A 302 54.80 53.55 43.92
CA GLU A 302 56.13 53.58 44.56
C GLU A 302 57.02 54.67 43.98
N TRP A 303 56.98 54.87 42.66
CA TRP A 303 57.69 55.95 42.00
C TRP A 303 57.19 57.32 42.45
N LYS A 304 55.86 57.52 42.51
CA LYS A 304 55.26 58.74 43.05
C LYS A 304 55.64 58.99 44.51
N LYS A 305 55.63 57.96 45.37
CA LYS A 305 56.08 58.08 46.76
C LYS A 305 57.55 58.47 46.87
N LYS A 306 58.43 57.85 46.07
CA LYS A 306 59.85 58.22 46.02
C LYS A 306 60.07 59.64 45.52
N GLU A 307 59.27 60.07 44.54
CA GLU A 307 59.28 61.44 44.04
C GLU A 307 58.81 62.45 45.10
N GLU A 308 57.73 62.15 45.81
CA GLU A 308 57.25 62.96 46.96
C GLU A 308 58.25 62.99 48.13
N GLU A 309 58.89 61.85 48.45
CA GLU A 309 59.95 61.78 49.47
C GLU A 309 61.19 62.57 49.05
N ALA A 310 61.58 62.49 47.78
CA ALA A 310 62.67 63.30 47.23
C ALA A 310 62.31 64.80 47.29
N LEU A 311 61.08 65.18 46.95
CA LEU A 311 60.60 66.56 47.09
C LEU A 311 60.66 67.04 48.54
N ARG A 312 60.17 66.24 49.49
CA ARG A 312 60.24 66.57 50.93
C ARG A 312 61.68 66.66 51.43
N SER A 313 62.58 65.84 50.92
CA SER A 313 64.01 65.90 51.22
C SER A 313 64.63 67.19 50.70
N ILE A 314 64.29 67.61 49.47
CA ILE A 314 64.73 68.88 48.87
C ILE A 314 64.16 70.06 49.66
N GLU A 315 62.87 70.08 49.97
CA GLU A 315 62.26 71.14 50.81
C GLU A 315 62.89 71.23 52.21
N ALA A 316 63.26 70.08 52.81
CA ALA A 316 63.96 70.06 54.08
C ALA A 316 65.40 70.60 53.96
N GLN A 317 66.09 70.30 52.86
CA GLN A 317 67.41 70.86 52.56
C GLN A 317 67.34 72.37 52.32
N GLU A 318 66.32 72.86 51.63
CA GLU A 318 66.08 74.29 51.43
C GLU A 318 65.80 75.00 52.76
N ARG A 319 64.97 74.43 53.63
CA ARG A 319 64.77 74.99 54.99
C ARG A 319 66.05 75.03 55.81
N GLN A 320 66.88 74.00 55.73
CA GLN A 320 68.19 74.00 56.40
C GLN A 320 69.13 75.07 55.81
N LEU A 321 69.07 75.30 54.51
CA LEU A 321 69.84 76.34 53.83
C LEU A 321 69.36 77.74 54.22
N ASP A 322 68.04 77.96 54.30
CA ASP A 322 67.43 79.22 54.73
C ASP A 322 67.75 79.53 56.19
N GLU A 323 67.68 78.53 57.08
CA GLU A 323 68.05 78.67 58.49
C GLU A 323 69.56 78.91 58.65
N ALA A 324 70.40 78.33 57.80
CA ALA A 324 71.83 78.63 57.73
C ALA A 324 72.08 80.07 57.22
N LEU A 325 71.32 80.53 56.24
CA LEU A 325 71.35 81.90 55.72
C LEU A 325 70.94 82.92 56.77
N GLU A 326 69.90 82.65 57.57
CA GLU A 326 69.55 83.50 58.72
C GLU A 326 70.66 83.55 59.76
N LYS A 327 71.28 82.41 60.08
CA LYS A 327 72.43 82.38 61.01
C LYS A 327 73.63 83.17 60.47
N VAL A 328 73.87 83.15 59.16
CA VAL A 328 74.90 83.98 58.52
C VAL A 328 74.53 85.46 58.59
N LYS A 329 73.28 85.84 58.31
CA LYS A 329 72.81 87.23 58.47
C LYS A 329 72.93 87.72 59.93
N GLU A 330 72.59 86.88 60.89
CA GLU A 330 72.75 87.20 62.32
C GLU A 330 74.23 87.34 62.71
N GLN A 331 75.13 86.55 62.12
CA GLN A 331 76.58 86.70 62.28
C GLN A 331 77.10 87.99 61.63
N GLU A 332 76.61 88.35 60.44
CA GLU A 332 76.94 89.60 59.76
C GLU A 332 76.44 90.81 60.54
N GLU A 333 75.23 90.77 61.10
CA GLU A 333 74.69 91.82 61.98
C GLU A 333 75.49 91.92 63.29
N ARG A 334 75.91 90.80 63.88
CA ARG A 334 76.81 90.80 65.06
C ARG A 334 78.19 91.38 64.72
N LEU A 335 78.73 91.08 63.54
CA LEU A 335 79.99 91.66 63.05
C LEU A 335 79.84 93.15 62.71
N ALA A 336 78.69 93.57 62.17
CA ALA A 336 78.37 94.96 61.91
C ALA A 336 78.17 95.76 63.21
N ALA A 337 77.51 95.18 64.21
CA ALA A 337 77.37 95.75 65.56
C ALA A 337 78.71 95.84 66.29
N LEU A 338 79.60 94.84 66.12
CA LEU A 338 80.95 94.90 66.66
C LEU A 338 81.79 96.00 65.99
N LYS A 339 81.67 96.15 64.66
CA LYS A 339 82.33 97.23 63.91
C LYS A 339 81.78 98.60 64.30
N ALA A 340 80.47 98.75 64.46
CA ALA A 340 79.85 99.98 64.94
C ALA A 340 80.28 100.33 66.38
N SER A 341 80.43 99.33 67.26
CA SER A 341 80.95 99.53 68.62
C SER A 341 82.44 99.92 68.65
N ILE A 342 83.24 99.46 67.69
CA ILE A 342 84.65 99.87 67.54
C ILE A 342 84.72 101.30 67.00
N GLU A 343 83.90 101.65 66.00
CA GLU A 343 83.81 103.02 65.48
C GLU A 343 83.26 104.01 66.55
N GLU A 344 82.29 103.63 67.38
CA GLU A 344 81.84 104.44 68.51
C GLU A 344 82.92 104.62 69.59
N ALA A 345 83.75 103.60 69.83
CA ALA A 345 84.89 103.71 70.75
C ALA A 345 85.99 104.62 70.20
N GLU A 346 86.27 104.57 68.89
CA GLU A 346 87.18 105.48 68.21
C GLU A 346 86.63 106.91 68.14
N GLN A 347 85.32 107.08 67.91
CA GLN A 347 84.66 108.39 67.94
C GLN A 347 84.58 108.97 69.36
N ALA A 348 84.46 108.14 70.40
CA ALA A 348 84.53 108.56 71.81
C ALA A 348 85.96 108.96 72.22
N GLU A 349 86.99 108.29 71.71
CA GLU A 349 88.40 108.69 71.91
C GLU A 349 88.73 109.97 71.12
N ALA A 350 88.22 110.11 69.90
CA ALA A 350 88.32 111.33 69.09
C ALA A 350 87.56 112.51 69.71
N ALA A 351 86.41 112.28 70.35
CA ALA A 351 85.67 113.31 71.09
C ALA A 351 86.35 113.74 72.41
N ARG A 352 87.12 112.83 73.06
CA ARG A 352 87.95 113.17 74.23
C ARG A 352 89.16 114.03 73.83
N LYS A 353 89.82 113.69 72.72
CA LYS A 353 90.89 114.50 72.10
C LYS A 353 90.36 115.85 71.59
N ALA A 354 89.14 115.90 71.02
CA ALA A 354 88.50 117.14 70.56
C ALA A 354 88.07 118.08 71.71
N ARG A 355 87.66 117.57 72.88
CA ARG A 355 87.33 118.40 74.07
C ARG A 355 88.55 118.98 74.79
N GLU A 356 89.73 118.34 74.69
CA GLU A 356 91.01 118.94 75.11
C GLU A 356 91.55 119.95 74.09
N GLU A 357 91.26 119.76 72.80
CA GLU A 357 91.59 120.70 71.73
C GLU A 357 90.66 121.95 71.73
N GLU A 358 89.39 121.83 72.12
CA GLU A 358 88.43 122.94 72.19
C GLU A 358 88.71 123.92 73.36
N LYS A 359 89.24 123.44 74.49
CA LYS A 359 89.78 124.29 75.57
C LYS A 359 91.06 125.03 75.16
N ARG A 360 91.82 124.50 74.20
CA ARG A 360 93.04 125.12 73.65
C ARG A 360 92.73 126.08 72.49
N LYS A 361 91.65 125.82 71.72
CA LYS A 361 91.16 126.65 70.60
C LYS A 361 90.40 127.91 71.04
N ARG A 362 89.78 127.95 72.23
CA ARG A 362 89.12 129.17 72.77
C ARG A 362 90.07 130.25 73.31
N LEU A 363 91.39 130.00 73.36
CA LEU A 363 92.39 131.01 73.78
C LEU A 363 93.18 131.63 72.62
N PHE A 364 92.89 131.28 71.36
CA PHE A 364 93.69 131.74 70.22
C PHE A 364 92.90 132.28 69.02
N ALA A 365 91.57 132.42 69.11
CA ALA A 365 90.76 133.13 68.11
C ALA A 365 90.57 134.64 68.41
N ASP A 366 91.24 135.16 69.45
CA ASP A 366 91.27 136.59 69.81
C ASP A 366 92.67 137.23 69.67
N ARG A 367 93.59 136.59 68.95
CA ARG A 367 94.99 137.04 68.89
C ARG A 367 95.66 136.78 67.54
N GLU A 368 95.00 137.24 66.48
CA GLU A 368 95.56 137.30 65.12
C GLU A 368 95.78 138.76 64.65
N GLU A 369 96.16 139.67 65.57
CA GLU A 369 96.53 141.06 65.21
C GLU A 369 97.84 141.57 65.85
N ILE A 370 98.68 140.72 66.47
CA ILE A 370 99.99 141.14 67.03
C ILE A 370 101.05 140.01 66.92
N LEU A 371 102.05 140.18 66.02
CA LEU A 371 103.37 139.49 65.88
C LEU A 371 103.38 138.16 65.08
N ARG A 372 103.94 137.98 63.87
CA ARG A 372 105.08 138.60 63.13
C ARG A 372 106.32 138.86 63.97
N ALA A 373 107.06 137.79 64.30
CA ALA A 373 108.53 137.72 64.27
C ALA A 373 109.02 136.38 64.85
N ILE A 374 110.12 135.88 64.27
CA ILE A 374 111.18 135.05 64.89
C ILE A 374 111.42 133.69 64.21
N GLU A 375 112.61 133.66 63.64
CA GLU A 375 113.38 132.65 62.93
C GLU A 375 114.29 131.87 63.95
N PRO A 376 115.16 130.93 63.52
CA PRO A 376 115.19 129.51 63.90
C PRO A 376 116.23 129.17 65.01
N ARG A 377 116.43 127.87 65.30
CA ARG A 377 117.68 127.38 65.91
C ARG A 377 118.39 126.35 65.00
N PRO A 378 119.72 126.47 64.80
CA PRO A 378 120.51 125.67 63.87
C PRO A 378 120.87 124.28 64.44
N SER A 379 121.09 123.31 63.56
CA SER A 379 121.61 121.98 63.94
C SER A 379 123.13 122.05 64.15
N LEU A 380 123.67 121.12 64.95
CA LEU A 380 125.08 121.02 65.36
C LEU A 380 126.08 121.12 64.19
N LYS A 381 125.66 120.69 62.99
CA LYS A 381 126.40 120.76 61.71
C LYS A 381 126.77 122.20 61.33
N GLU A 382 125.85 123.15 61.49
CA GLU A 382 126.09 124.57 61.13
C GLU A 382 127.01 125.28 62.15
N GLN A 383 127.08 124.79 63.38
CA GLN A 383 128.01 125.31 64.39
C GLN A 383 129.45 124.89 64.11
N LEU A 384 129.68 123.61 63.78
CA LEU A 384 131.03 123.08 63.53
C LEU A 384 131.63 123.58 62.21
N LYS A 385 130.80 123.86 61.20
CA LYS A 385 131.25 124.36 59.88
C LYS A 385 132.02 125.68 59.96
N LYS A 386 131.81 126.48 61.01
CA LYS A 386 132.54 127.75 61.25
C LYS A 386 134.04 127.55 61.47
N TYR A 387 134.43 126.36 61.88
CA TYR A 387 135.82 126.03 62.16
C TYR A 387 136.50 125.27 61.04
N GLU A 388 135.82 124.95 59.94
CA GLU A 388 136.43 124.34 58.77
C GLU A 388 137.59 125.23 58.26
N GLY A 389 138.80 124.69 58.27
CA GLY A 389 140.04 125.40 57.96
C GLY A 389 140.70 126.16 59.13
N ARG A 390 140.19 126.05 60.36
CA ARG A 390 140.76 126.69 61.56
C ARG A 390 141.36 125.68 62.54
N THR A 391 142.34 126.13 63.33
CA THR A 391 142.92 125.34 64.40
C THR A 391 142.05 125.43 65.66
N MET A 392 141.93 124.32 66.36
CA MET A 392 141.16 124.17 67.59
C MET A 392 141.79 123.11 68.49
N GLY A 393 141.45 123.13 69.77
CA GLY A 393 141.87 122.12 70.71
C GLY A 393 140.95 120.90 70.63
N ILE A 394 141.53 119.70 70.62
CA ILE A 394 140.80 118.43 70.72
C ILE A 394 141.25 117.67 71.96
N ASN A 395 140.32 117.13 72.73
CA ASN A 395 140.61 116.26 73.87
C ASN A 395 140.09 114.86 73.53
N ALA A 396 140.97 113.99 73.04
CA ALA A 396 140.60 112.72 72.41
C ALA A 396 141.08 111.45 73.12
N ALA A 397 142.06 111.51 74.04
CA ALA A 397 142.69 110.31 74.59
C ALA A 397 142.82 110.29 76.13
N ASP A 398 143.10 111.43 76.76
CA ASP A 398 143.17 111.60 78.23
C ASP A 398 142.56 112.95 78.61
N PRO A 399 141.73 113.05 79.67
CA PRO A 399 140.99 114.26 80.00
C PRO A 399 141.89 115.47 80.26
N GLU A 400 143.19 115.24 80.48
CA GLU A 400 144.19 116.26 80.78
C GLU A 400 144.96 116.77 79.55
N THR A 401 144.94 116.06 78.41
CA THR A 401 145.71 116.44 77.22
C THR A 401 144.82 116.97 76.11
N VAL A 402 144.94 118.29 75.86
CA VAL A 402 144.35 118.95 74.69
C VAL A 402 145.42 119.05 73.61
N GLU A 403 145.12 118.50 72.44
CA GLU A 403 145.99 118.53 71.29
C GLU A 403 145.52 119.59 70.29
N GLU A 404 146.46 120.27 69.62
CA GLU A 404 146.13 121.19 68.55
C GLU A 404 145.83 120.42 67.26
N VAL A 405 144.64 120.66 66.70
CA VAL A 405 144.25 120.09 65.42
C VAL A 405 143.63 121.13 64.51
N LEU A 406 143.81 120.92 63.20
CA LEU A 406 143.17 121.70 62.16
C LEU A 406 141.90 120.98 61.70
N MET A 407 140.73 121.61 61.79
CA MET A 407 139.49 121.03 61.27
C MET A 407 139.52 121.09 59.73
N LEU A 408 139.59 119.94 59.08
CA LEU A 408 139.69 119.86 57.61
C LEU A 408 138.32 119.88 56.96
N GLN A 409 137.38 119.08 57.48
CA GLN A 409 136.08 118.90 56.84
C GLN A 409 135.00 118.48 57.83
N VAL A 410 133.79 119.02 57.69
CA VAL A 410 132.61 118.66 58.51
C VAL A 410 131.50 118.09 57.62
N GLY A 411 131.22 116.79 57.78
CA GLY A 411 130.13 116.08 57.12
C GLY A 411 128.83 116.08 57.95
N GLU A 412 127.83 115.32 57.49
CA GLU A 412 126.57 115.13 58.25
C GLU A 412 126.78 114.23 59.47
N ASP A 413 127.57 113.17 59.33
CA ASP A 413 127.73 112.14 60.36
C ASP A 413 129.14 112.08 60.95
N HIS A 414 130.13 112.72 60.30
CA HIS A 414 131.54 112.66 60.70
C HIS A 414 132.30 113.96 60.40
N PHE A 415 133.40 114.20 61.10
CA PHE A 415 134.29 115.34 60.88
C PHE A 415 135.76 114.89 60.91
N ILE A 416 136.58 115.57 60.11
CA ILE A 416 137.97 115.21 59.90
C ILE A 416 138.86 116.30 60.47
N VAL A 417 139.82 115.91 61.30
CA VAL A 417 140.81 116.80 61.90
C VAL A 417 142.22 116.34 61.57
N TRP A 418 143.13 117.27 61.35
CA TRP A 418 144.54 117.02 61.10
C TRP A 418 145.38 117.34 62.32
N ASN A 419 146.12 116.36 62.82
CA ASN A 419 147.07 116.56 63.91
C ASN A 419 148.48 116.84 63.33
N ALA A 420 148.96 118.07 63.51
CA ALA A 420 150.23 118.51 62.95
C ALA A 420 151.45 117.77 63.56
N ARG A 421 151.33 117.28 64.81
CA ARG A 421 152.40 116.60 65.53
C ARG A 421 152.62 115.19 65.03
N GLU A 422 151.54 114.47 64.77
CA GLU A 422 151.58 113.08 64.28
C GLU A 422 151.58 112.98 62.75
N LYS A 423 151.26 114.08 62.06
CA LYS A 423 151.08 114.15 60.60
C LYS A 423 150.02 113.17 60.07
N LEU A 424 148.94 112.99 60.81
CA LEU A 424 147.82 112.11 60.46
C LEU A 424 146.50 112.87 60.52
N ALA A 425 145.57 112.48 59.64
CA ALA A 425 144.19 112.92 59.66
C ALA A 425 143.34 111.89 60.42
N TYR A 426 142.57 112.35 61.40
CA TYR A 426 141.61 111.54 62.14
C TYR A 426 140.20 111.86 61.70
N ASN A 427 139.36 110.84 61.55
CA ASN A 427 137.95 110.98 61.21
C ASN A 427 137.10 110.54 62.42
N PHE A 428 136.31 111.46 62.97
CA PHE A 428 135.48 111.25 64.15
C PHE A 428 133.99 111.33 63.80
N PRO A 429 133.13 110.44 64.34
CA PRO A 429 131.69 110.61 64.25
C PRO A 429 131.24 111.89 64.99
N VAL A 430 130.31 112.64 64.42
CA VAL A 430 129.70 113.83 65.07
C VAL A 430 129.02 113.46 66.39
N GLU A 431 128.50 112.23 66.48
CA GLU A 431 127.89 111.65 67.68
C GLU A 431 128.86 111.54 68.86
N ASN A 432 130.17 111.47 68.59
CA ASN A 432 131.17 111.37 69.66
C ASN A 432 131.49 112.73 70.27
N ILE A 433 130.95 113.83 69.75
CA ILE A 433 131.17 115.16 70.32
C ILE A 433 130.37 115.27 71.61
N GLN A 434 131.08 115.26 72.73
CA GLN A 434 130.46 115.32 74.05
C GLN A 434 130.02 116.76 74.35
N THR A 435 130.93 117.71 74.10
CA THR A 435 130.67 119.14 74.27
C THR A 435 131.58 119.96 73.35
N LEU A 436 131.03 121.03 72.79
CA LEU A 436 131.76 122.09 72.10
C LEU A 436 131.75 123.31 73.03
N ILE A 437 132.93 123.73 73.48
CA ILE A 437 133.08 124.89 74.36
C ILE A 437 133.58 126.05 73.50
N GLU A 438 132.70 127.02 73.23
CA GLU A 438 133.00 128.26 72.52
C GLU A 438 133.00 129.42 73.53
N GLY A 439 134.07 130.20 73.59
CA GLY A 439 134.15 131.33 74.52
C GLY A 439 135.12 132.41 74.02
N PRO A 440 134.84 133.71 74.25
CA PRO A 440 135.66 134.82 73.72
C PRO A 440 137.00 135.01 74.44
N GLY A 441 137.51 133.97 75.12
CA GLY A 441 138.72 134.03 75.92
C GLY A 441 139.34 132.65 76.01
N GLU A 442 140.55 132.54 75.48
CA GLU A 442 141.57 131.52 75.70
C GLU A 442 141.26 130.51 76.83
N HIS A 443 140.74 129.33 76.47
CA HIS A 443 140.46 128.25 77.42
C HIS A 443 141.70 127.37 77.64
N GLN A 444 142.24 127.40 78.86
CA GLN A 444 143.31 126.51 79.32
C GLN A 444 142.71 125.16 79.74
N PRO A 445 143.34 124.01 79.40
CA PRO A 445 142.97 122.74 79.98
C PRO A 445 143.11 122.81 81.51
N GLU A 446 142.12 122.26 82.22
CA GLU A 446 141.85 122.52 83.65
C GLU A 446 143.02 122.22 84.62
N HIS A 447 144.17 121.67 84.17
CA HIS A 447 145.36 121.40 85.00
C HIS A 447 146.77 121.68 84.38
N SER A 448 146.95 122.53 83.36
CA SER A 448 148.31 122.92 82.91
C SER A 448 148.59 124.42 83.10
N GLU A 449 149.40 124.77 84.09
CA GLU A 449 149.82 126.16 84.38
C GLU A 449 150.78 126.76 83.33
N SER A 450 150.90 126.18 82.13
CA SER A 450 151.69 126.77 81.02
C SER A 450 151.34 126.28 79.59
N GLY A 451 150.10 125.82 79.34
CA GLY A 451 149.69 125.22 78.06
C GLY A 451 149.11 126.21 77.03
N PRO A 452 149.10 125.85 75.72
CA PRO A 452 148.51 126.67 74.65
C PRO A 452 146.99 126.83 74.82
N THR A 453 146.46 127.97 74.39
CA THR A 453 145.06 128.38 74.54
C THR A 453 144.34 128.40 73.20
N TYR A 454 143.08 127.94 73.17
CA TYR A 454 142.30 127.77 71.93
C TYR A 454 140.97 128.51 71.97
N GLU A 455 140.52 129.04 70.81
CA GLU A 455 139.21 129.72 70.66
C GLU A 455 138.02 128.77 70.87
N ALA A 456 138.20 127.50 70.53
CA ALA A 456 137.22 126.45 70.75
C ALA A 456 137.93 125.14 71.10
N VAL A 457 137.35 124.41 72.05
CA VAL A 457 137.82 123.08 72.43
C VAL A 457 136.69 122.08 72.24
N LEU A 458 136.98 121.03 71.46
CA LEU A 458 136.09 119.89 71.22
C LEU A 458 136.47 118.74 72.15
N LYS A 459 135.56 118.38 73.06
CA LYS A 459 135.69 117.18 73.88
C LYS A 459 134.99 116.02 73.18
N ILE A 460 135.73 114.94 72.92
CA ILE A 460 135.23 113.82 72.14
C ILE A 460 135.27 112.54 72.97
N PHE A 461 134.20 111.77 72.91
CA PHE A 461 134.15 110.45 73.48
C PHE A 461 135.07 109.51 72.70
N HIS A 462 136.13 109.02 73.35
CA HIS A 462 136.93 107.94 72.81
C HIS A 462 136.18 106.63 73.04
N ALA A 463 135.41 106.20 72.03
CA ALA A 463 134.94 104.82 71.97
C ALA A 463 136.16 103.92 71.72
N ARG A 464 136.89 103.60 72.79
CA ARG A 464 137.86 102.51 72.78
C ARG A 464 137.13 101.27 72.26
N ARG A 465 137.67 100.73 71.18
CA ARG A 465 137.60 99.29 70.89
C ARG A 465 138.06 98.49 72.09
#